data_AF-A0A1D2VP43-F1
#
_entry.id   AF-A0A1D2VP43-F1
#
_cell.length_a   1.000
_cell.length_b   1.000
_cell.length_c   1.000
_cell.angle_alpha   90.00
_cell.angle_beta   90.00
_cell.angle_gamma   90.00
#
_symmetry.space_group_name_H-M   'P 1'
#
loop_
_entity.id
_entity.type
_entity.pdbx_description
1 polymer ?
#
loop_
_entity_poly.entity_id
_entity_poly.type
_entity_poly.pdbx_seq_one_letter_code
_entity_poly.pdbx_strand_id
1 'polypeptide(L)'
;WWLKNNELPSDLIRKVGNNLIFEVEENEIIKRGNRKFIYRDYYILFANYSQLVISISFDSKNPQITVNMNQSHISPPIINDDILNKYYDLFGNTIYQLAIKSIGSIIYGDFVPGLLSQIPNILRPVGATSFGAQIYFNNSNSQISKKGDFRPGDILTLEKAKFNAHNKFHQKFVFETGFDKPFSAIITDWDNKKEKFRVIEKSSNTGKIKQSSYRPSDLKSGTIRVFRTVGRDFVQW
;
A
#
# COMPACT_ATOMS: atom_id res chain seq x y z
N TRP A 1 12.79 -16.32 -18.36
CA TRP A 1 12.25 -15.95 -17.04
C TRP A 1 11.24 -16.99 -16.58
N TRP A 2 10.18 -17.29 -17.35
CA TRP A 2 9.09 -18.18 -16.95
C TRP A 2 9.47 -19.64 -16.70
N LEU A 3 10.65 -20.09 -17.13
CA LEU A 3 11.20 -21.41 -16.79
C LEU A 3 11.81 -21.48 -15.39
N LYS A 4 12.23 -20.34 -14.85
CA LYS A 4 12.83 -20.24 -13.53
C LYS A 4 11.75 -19.98 -12.48
N ASN A 5 11.94 -20.52 -11.28
CA ASN A 5 10.99 -20.36 -10.20
C ASN A 5 10.95 -18.90 -9.72
N ASN A 6 9.74 -18.36 -9.53
CA ASN A 6 9.49 -17.04 -8.97
C ASN A 6 10.24 -15.88 -9.67
N GLU A 7 10.50 -15.98 -10.97
CA GLU A 7 11.12 -14.90 -11.75
C GLU A 7 10.07 -14.20 -12.62
N LEU A 8 10.17 -12.88 -12.74
CA LEU A 8 9.37 -12.05 -13.65
C LEU A 8 10.24 -11.57 -14.83
N PRO A 9 9.64 -11.09 -15.94
CA PRO A 9 10.36 -10.33 -16.97
C PRO A 9 11.22 -9.20 -16.37
N SER A 10 12.33 -8.87 -17.03
CA SER A 10 13.30 -7.85 -16.57
C SER A 10 12.68 -6.47 -16.31
N ASP A 11 11.64 -6.12 -17.06
CA ASP A 11 10.96 -4.82 -16.92
C ASP A 11 10.03 -4.75 -15.70
N LEU A 12 9.60 -5.91 -15.20
CA LEU A 12 8.74 -6.03 -14.03
C LEU A 12 9.54 -6.30 -12.75
N ILE A 13 10.60 -7.12 -12.82
CA ILE A 13 11.41 -7.46 -11.64
C ILE A 13 12.02 -6.21 -10.99
N ARG A 14 12.41 -5.21 -11.79
CA ARG A 14 12.96 -3.92 -11.31
C ARG A 14 11.96 -3.07 -10.53
N LYS A 15 10.65 -3.36 -10.66
CA LYS A 15 9.56 -2.62 -10.02
C LYS A 15 9.05 -3.32 -8.74
N VAL A 16 9.48 -4.56 -8.49
CA VAL A 16 9.08 -5.35 -7.31
C VAL A 16 9.48 -4.63 -6.03
N GLY A 17 8.56 -4.53 -5.08
CA GLY A 17 8.77 -3.88 -3.79
C GLY A 17 8.71 -2.35 -3.84
N ASN A 18 8.56 -1.73 -5.02
CA ASN A 18 8.35 -0.29 -5.15
C ASN A 18 6.98 0.03 -5.76
N ASN A 19 6.71 -0.47 -6.96
CA ASN A 19 5.47 -0.19 -7.69
C ASN A 19 4.58 -1.42 -7.88
N LEU A 20 5.11 -2.62 -7.60
CA LEU A 20 4.35 -3.85 -7.65
C LEU A 20 4.83 -4.88 -6.63
N ILE A 21 3.96 -5.83 -6.31
CA ILE A 21 4.28 -7.11 -5.68
C ILE A 21 3.74 -8.23 -6.57
N PHE A 22 4.21 -9.46 -6.38
CA PHE A 22 3.69 -10.59 -7.13
C PHE A 22 3.70 -11.88 -6.33
N GLU A 23 2.80 -12.79 -6.69
CA GLU A 23 2.75 -14.17 -6.22
C GLU A 23 2.69 -15.10 -7.44
N VAL A 24 3.20 -16.31 -7.30
CA VAL A 24 3.21 -17.33 -8.36
C VAL A 24 2.58 -18.59 -7.83
N GLU A 25 1.56 -19.07 -8.51
CA GLU A 25 0.97 -20.39 -8.28
C GLU A 25 1.48 -21.34 -9.35
N GLU A 26 1.88 -22.55 -8.95
CA GLU A 26 2.34 -23.60 -9.87
C GLU A 26 1.59 -24.91 -9.59
N ASN A 27 1.05 -25.49 -10.66
CA ASN A 27 0.34 -26.77 -10.63
C ASN A 27 0.92 -27.73 -11.68
N GLU A 28 1.13 -29.00 -11.32
CA GLU A 28 1.54 -30.07 -12.23
C GLU A 28 0.36 -31.02 -12.49
N ILE A 29 0.07 -31.30 -13.76
CA ILE A 29 -0.96 -32.25 -14.19
C ILE A 29 -0.36 -33.29 -15.13
N ILE A 30 -0.64 -34.57 -14.86
CA ILE A 30 -0.27 -35.67 -15.74
C ILE A 30 -1.38 -35.88 -16.79
N LYS A 31 -1.05 -35.64 -18.06
CA LYS A 31 -1.94 -35.87 -19.22
C LYS A 31 -1.71 -37.24 -19.85
N ARG A 32 -2.60 -37.62 -20.76
CA ARG A 32 -2.52 -38.87 -21.57
C ARG A 32 -1.12 -39.05 -22.15
N GLY A 33 -0.64 -40.30 -22.13
CA GLY A 33 0.73 -40.63 -22.55
C GLY A 33 1.80 -40.27 -21.52
N ASN A 34 1.44 -40.16 -20.23
CA ASN A 34 2.33 -39.81 -19.12
C ASN A 34 3.09 -38.49 -19.36
N ARG A 35 2.41 -37.53 -19.99
CA ARG A 35 2.95 -36.20 -20.29
C ARG A 35 2.72 -35.29 -19.11
N LYS A 36 3.78 -34.81 -18.48
CA LYS A 36 3.71 -33.87 -17.37
C LYS A 36 3.55 -32.46 -17.91
N PHE A 37 2.42 -31.83 -17.60
CA PHE A 37 2.12 -30.46 -17.96
C PHE A 37 2.22 -29.58 -16.72
N ILE A 38 2.98 -28.51 -16.82
CA ILE A 38 3.15 -27.50 -15.78
C ILE A 38 2.25 -26.32 -16.14
N TYR A 39 1.52 -25.81 -15.16
CA TYR A 39 0.71 -24.61 -15.21
C TYR A 39 1.26 -23.61 -14.19
N ARG A 40 1.53 -22.38 -14.61
CA ARG A 40 2.04 -21.30 -13.77
C ARG A 40 1.18 -20.07 -13.95
N ASP A 41 0.62 -19.58 -12.85
CA ASP A 41 -0.14 -18.34 -12.80
C ASP A 41 0.62 -17.30 -12.00
N TYR A 42 0.96 -16.18 -12.66
CA TYR A 42 1.62 -15.04 -12.05
C TYR A 42 0.58 -13.98 -11.73
N TYR A 43 0.41 -13.67 -10.45
CA TYR A 43 -0.47 -12.61 -9.97
C TYR A 43 0.37 -11.38 -9.65
N ILE A 44 0.35 -10.37 -10.52
CA ILE A 44 1.12 -9.14 -10.34
C ILE A 44 0.17 -8.02 -9.92
N LEU A 45 0.39 -7.43 -8.75
CA LEU A 45 -0.41 -6.34 -8.21
C LEU A 45 0.38 -5.03 -8.23
N PHE A 46 -0.16 -4.03 -8.91
CA PHE A 46 0.44 -2.69 -8.98
C PHE A 46 -0.02 -1.80 -7.82
N ALA A 47 0.70 -0.70 -7.57
CA ALA A 47 0.42 0.21 -6.45
C ALA A 47 -0.95 0.91 -6.52
N ASN A 48 -1.57 0.97 -7.69
CA ASN A 48 -2.95 1.45 -7.89
C ASN A 48 -4.01 0.33 -7.69
N TYR A 49 -3.60 -0.87 -7.28
CA TYR A 49 -4.41 -2.08 -7.16
C TYR A 49 -4.98 -2.66 -8.46
N SER A 50 -4.50 -2.23 -9.63
CA SER A 50 -4.72 -2.99 -10.86
C SER A 50 -3.84 -4.24 -10.88
N GLN A 51 -4.23 -5.24 -11.66
CA GLN A 51 -3.52 -6.51 -11.73
C GLN A 51 -3.15 -6.86 -13.17
N LEU A 52 -2.02 -7.54 -13.30
CA LEU A 52 -1.65 -8.30 -14.49
C LEU A 52 -1.56 -9.77 -14.08
N VAL A 53 -2.42 -10.60 -14.66
CA VAL A 53 -2.38 -12.05 -14.48
C VAL A 53 -1.76 -12.66 -15.73
N ILE A 54 -0.70 -13.46 -15.56
CA ILE A 54 -0.05 -14.17 -16.66
C ILE A 54 -0.17 -15.67 -16.39
N SER A 55 -0.89 -16.36 -17.26
CA SER A 55 -1.08 -17.81 -17.20
C SER A 55 -0.20 -18.48 -18.25
N ILE A 56 0.64 -19.40 -17.82
CA ILE A 56 1.60 -20.12 -18.66
C ILE A 56 1.35 -21.61 -18.50
N SER A 57 1.28 -22.34 -19.61
CA SER A 57 1.24 -23.80 -19.58
C SER A 57 2.21 -24.41 -20.57
N PHE A 58 2.89 -25.49 -20.19
CA PHE A 58 3.86 -26.16 -21.05
C PHE A 58 4.09 -27.62 -20.62
N ASP A 59 4.55 -28.44 -21.56
CA ASP A 59 5.04 -29.80 -21.31
C ASP A 59 6.44 -29.74 -20.71
N SER A 60 6.67 -30.39 -19.57
CA SER A 60 7.96 -30.33 -18.87
C SER A 60 9.13 -30.89 -19.68
N LYS A 61 8.88 -31.78 -20.65
CA LYS A 61 9.93 -32.34 -21.53
C LYS A 61 10.30 -31.42 -22.68
N ASN A 62 9.33 -30.65 -23.19
CA ASN A 62 9.52 -29.79 -24.36
C ASN A 62 8.95 -28.38 -24.10
N PRO A 63 9.45 -27.66 -23.07
CA PRO A 63 8.81 -26.44 -22.60
C PRO A 63 8.76 -25.35 -23.67
N GLN A 64 9.86 -25.13 -24.40
CA GLN A 64 9.96 -24.06 -25.39
C GLN A 64 9.02 -24.23 -26.59
N ILE A 65 8.72 -25.48 -26.96
CA ILE A 65 7.88 -25.79 -28.13
C ILE A 65 6.40 -25.80 -27.75
N THR A 66 6.09 -26.16 -26.51
CA THR A 66 4.71 -26.40 -26.05
C THR A 66 4.13 -25.27 -25.21
N VAL A 67 4.90 -24.21 -24.99
CA VAL A 67 4.48 -23.08 -24.18
C VAL A 67 3.26 -22.40 -24.79
N ASN A 68 2.23 -22.25 -23.97
CA ASN A 68 1.10 -21.38 -24.20
C ASN A 68 1.08 -20.33 -23.10
N MET A 69 0.94 -19.06 -23.49
CA MET A 69 0.94 -17.93 -22.56
C MET A 69 -0.27 -17.06 -22.87
N ASN A 70 -1.07 -16.79 -21.84
CA ASN A 70 -2.15 -15.83 -21.89
C ASN A 70 -1.90 -14.77 -20.81
N GLN A 71 -2.34 -13.54 -21.08
CA GLN A 71 -2.30 -12.47 -20.09
C GLN A 71 -3.65 -11.76 -20.03
N SER A 72 -4.03 -11.32 -18.83
CA SER A 72 -5.21 -10.51 -18.60
C SER A 72 -4.87 -9.35 -17.67
N HIS A 73 -5.48 -8.20 -17.94
CA HIS A 73 -5.35 -7.03 -17.09
C HIS A 73 -6.68 -6.79 -16.37
N ILE A 74 -6.62 -6.67 -15.05
CA ILE A 74 -7.78 -6.44 -14.19
C ILE A 74 -7.69 -5.02 -13.66
N SER A 75 -8.74 -4.24 -13.88
CA SER A 75 -8.83 -2.87 -13.35
C SER A 75 -8.86 -2.87 -11.82
N PRO A 76 -8.43 -1.78 -11.16
CA PRO A 76 -8.53 -1.67 -9.71
C PRO A 76 -9.97 -1.85 -9.22
N PRO A 77 -10.18 -2.42 -8.03
CA PRO A 77 -11.50 -2.51 -7.43
C PRO A 77 -12.16 -1.14 -7.27
N ILE A 78 -13.46 -1.07 -7.51
CA ILE A 78 -14.25 0.15 -7.29
C ILE A 78 -14.46 0.32 -5.78
N ILE A 79 -14.14 1.50 -5.27
CA ILE A 79 -14.28 1.84 -3.86
C ILE A 79 -15.67 2.46 -3.65
N ASN A 80 -16.41 1.92 -2.67
CA ASN A 80 -17.68 2.46 -2.19
C ASN A 80 -17.73 2.39 -0.65
N ASP A 81 -18.76 2.99 -0.05
CA ASP A 81 -18.87 3.08 1.40
C ASP A 81 -19.00 1.71 2.08
N ASP A 82 -19.66 0.73 1.46
CA ASP A 82 -19.81 -0.62 2.01
C ASP A 82 -18.46 -1.32 2.16
N ILE A 83 -17.64 -1.28 1.11
CA ILE A 83 -16.27 -1.82 1.12
C ILE A 83 -15.43 -1.09 2.18
N LEU A 84 -15.54 0.23 2.24
CA LEU A 84 -14.81 1.04 3.20
C LEU A 84 -15.25 0.77 4.65
N ASN A 85 -16.52 0.49 4.90
CA ASN A 85 -17.01 0.13 6.23
C ASN A 85 -16.55 -1.28 6.61
N LYS A 86 -16.73 -2.27 5.72
CA LYS A 86 -16.28 -3.65 5.90
C LYS A 86 -14.82 -3.71 6.36
N TYR A 87 -13.92 -3.05 5.64
CA TYR A 87 -12.49 -3.11 5.96
C TYR A 87 -12.09 -2.28 7.17
N TYR A 88 -12.84 -1.22 7.47
CA TYR A 88 -12.65 -0.51 8.73
C TYR A 88 -12.98 -1.42 9.92
N ASP A 89 -14.10 -2.15 9.85
CA ASP A 89 -14.53 -3.06 10.92
C ASP A 89 -13.53 -4.21 11.12
N LEU A 90 -12.93 -4.71 10.03
CA LEU A 90 -11.92 -5.76 10.08
C LEU A 90 -10.57 -5.30 10.66
N PHE A 91 -10.08 -4.13 10.27
CA PHE A 91 -8.68 -3.75 10.54
C PHE A 91 -8.49 -2.44 11.29
N GLY A 92 -9.40 -1.47 11.14
CA GLY A 92 -9.21 -0.08 11.60
C GLY A 92 -8.91 0.03 13.09
N ASN A 93 -9.76 -0.56 13.93
CA ASN A 93 -9.56 -0.52 15.38
C ASN A 93 -8.27 -1.24 15.81
N THR A 94 -7.96 -2.40 15.24
CA THR A 94 -6.73 -3.15 15.56
C THR A 94 -5.48 -2.34 15.23
N ILE A 95 -5.42 -1.72 14.05
CA ILE A 95 -4.32 -0.86 13.62
C ILE A 95 -4.16 0.32 14.60
N TYR A 96 -5.28 0.99 14.92
CA TYR A 96 -5.28 2.11 15.85
C TYR A 96 -4.74 1.73 17.24
N GLN A 97 -5.20 0.61 17.81
CA GLN A 97 -4.76 0.16 19.13
C GLN A 97 -3.27 -0.20 19.16
N LEU A 98 -2.76 -0.87 18.12
CA LEU A 98 -1.33 -1.19 18.01
C LEU A 98 -0.48 0.08 17.88
N ALA A 99 -0.98 1.08 17.15
CA ALA A 99 -0.27 2.35 16.98
C ALA A 99 -0.19 3.12 18.31
N ILE A 100 -1.30 3.20 19.05
CA ILE A 100 -1.35 3.85 20.38
C ILE A 100 -0.38 3.18 21.35
N LYS A 101 -0.36 1.84 21.41
CA LYS A 101 0.58 1.07 22.26
C LYS A 101 2.04 1.30 21.91
N SER A 102 2.34 1.68 20.66
CA SER A 102 3.70 1.91 20.20
C SER A 102 4.26 3.28 20.61
N ILE A 103 3.43 4.23 21.05
CA ILE A 103 3.86 5.58 21.42
C ILE A 103 4.96 5.51 22.49
N GLY A 104 6.06 6.22 22.25
CA GLY A 104 7.20 6.27 23.15
C GLY A 104 8.29 5.22 22.88
N SER A 105 7.98 4.15 22.14
CA SER A 105 8.97 3.15 21.73
C SER A 105 9.91 3.66 20.64
N ILE A 106 11.05 3.00 20.45
CA ILE A 106 12.02 3.27 19.38
C ILE A 106 11.98 2.12 18.39
N ILE A 107 11.83 2.43 17.09
CA ILE A 107 11.72 1.41 16.04
C ILE A 107 12.85 1.57 15.01
N TYR A 108 13.63 0.50 14.82
CA TYR A 108 14.72 0.40 13.85
C TYR A 108 14.21 -0.15 12.50
N GLY A 109 13.20 0.50 11.92
CA GLY A 109 12.58 0.07 10.67
C GLY A 109 11.42 0.98 10.26
N ASP A 110 10.63 0.55 9.28
CA ASP A 110 9.45 1.28 8.84
C ASP A 110 8.25 0.97 9.74
N PHE A 111 7.74 2.01 10.39
CA PHE A 111 6.71 1.87 11.43
C PHE A 111 5.41 1.29 10.89
N VAL A 112 4.82 1.90 9.85
CA VAL A 112 3.52 1.43 9.32
C VAL A 112 3.62 0.03 8.71
N PRO A 113 4.54 -0.29 7.77
CA PRO A 113 4.71 -1.65 7.28
C PRO A 113 4.99 -2.68 8.38
N GLY A 114 5.84 -2.34 9.38
CA GLY A 114 6.16 -3.23 10.49
C GLY A 114 5.02 -3.42 11.51
N LEU A 115 4.09 -2.47 11.59
CA LEU A 115 2.85 -2.62 12.37
C LEU A 115 1.85 -3.50 11.61
N LEU A 116 1.66 -3.26 10.32
CA LEU A 116 0.71 -4.02 9.49
C LEU A 116 1.11 -5.50 9.34
N SER A 117 2.40 -5.82 9.35
CA SER A 117 2.86 -7.21 9.27
C SER A 117 2.46 -8.07 10.47
N GLN A 118 2.03 -7.47 11.57
CA GLN A 118 1.54 -8.15 12.77
C GLN A 118 0.06 -8.56 12.66
N ILE A 119 -0.65 -8.07 11.64
CA ILE A 119 -2.07 -8.29 11.48
C ILE A 119 -2.28 -9.28 10.32
N PRO A 120 -2.91 -10.44 10.58
CA PRO A 120 -3.15 -11.43 9.54
C PRO A 120 -4.14 -10.93 8.50
N ASN A 121 -4.12 -11.54 7.31
CA ASN A 121 -5.08 -11.33 6.21
C ASN A 121 -5.11 -9.93 5.59
N ILE A 122 -4.26 -9.00 6.03
CA ILE A 122 -4.06 -7.71 5.37
C ILE A 122 -3.39 -7.91 4.02
N LEU A 123 -3.89 -7.19 3.00
CA LEU A 123 -3.18 -7.04 1.74
C LEU A 123 -1.91 -6.24 1.98
N ARG A 124 -0.76 -6.87 1.74
CA ARG A 124 0.54 -6.24 2.01
C ARG A 124 0.68 -4.91 1.25
N PRO A 125 1.34 -3.91 1.85
CA PRO A 125 1.63 -2.66 1.15
C PRO A 125 2.35 -2.91 -0.17
N VAL A 126 1.96 -2.17 -1.21
CA VAL A 126 2.67 -2.19 -2.49
C VAL A 126 3.66 -1.03 -2.48
N GLY A 127 4.91 -1.37 -2.15
CA GLY A 127 5.98 -0.40 -1.91
C GLY A 127 5.70 0.55 -0.75
N ALA A 128 6.20 1.78 -0.86
CA ALA A 128 6.12 2.76 0.22
C ALA A 128 4.91 3.72 0.12
N THR A 129 4.10 3.62 -0.94
CA THR A 129 3.07 4.62 -1.27
C THR A 129 1.64 4.11 -1.25
N SER A 130 1.41 2.80 -1.10
CA SER A 130 0.08 2.21 -1.23
C SER A 130 -0.20 1.20 -0.14
N PHE A 131 -1.26 1.45 0.62
CA PHE A 131 -1.61 0.70 1.84
C PHE A 131 -3.07 0.24 1.89
N GLY A 132 -3.81 0.38 0.79
CA GLY A 132 -5.16 -0.16 0.61
C GLY A 132 -6.04 0.73 -0.26
N ALA A 133 -7.34 0.74 0.00
CA ALA A 133 -8.29 1.58 -0.72
C ALA A 133 -7.99 3.08 -0.47
N GLN A 134 -7.63 3.83 -1.53
CA GLN A 134 -7.36 5.27 -1.41
C GLN A 134 -8.67 6.05 -1.18
N ILE A 135 -8.83 6.60 0.01
CA ILE A 135 -10.00 7.40 0.40
C ILE A 135 -9.79 8.91 0.27
N TYR A 136 -8.54 9.37 0.19
CA TYR A 136 -8.23 10.77 -0.05
C TYR A 136 -6.95 10.95 -0.85
N PHE A 137 -6.94 11.98 -1.68
CA PHE A 137 -5.81 12.42 -2.47
C PHE A 137 -5.81 13.94 -2.53
N ASN A 138 -4.65 14.54 -2.30
CA ASN A 138 -4.40 15.96 -2.50
C ASN A 138 -3.00 16.12 -3.09
N ASN A 139 -2.92 16.61 -4.32
CA ASN A 139 -1.68 17.02 -4.94
C ASN A 139 -1.58 18.54 -4.92
N SER A 140 -0.74 19.08 -4.04
CA SER A 140 -0.42 20.51 -3.96
C SER A 140 -1.64 21.46 -3.96
N ASN A 141 -2.78 21.01 -3.42
CA ASN A 141 -4.08 21.68 -3.45
C ASN A 141 -4.65 21.99 -4.86
N SER A 142 -4.02 21.50 -5.93
CA SER A 142 -4.51 21.66 -7.31
C SER A 142 -5.47 20.54 -7.71
N GLN A 143 -5.30 19.35 -7.14
CA GLN A 143 -6.16 18.21 -7.37
C GLN A 143 -6.50 17.55 -6.05
N ILE A 144 -7.77 17.60 -5.66
CA ILE A 144 -8.29 17.03 -4.41
C ILE A 144 -9.40 16.03 -4.73
N SER A 145 -9.34 14.85 -4.13
CA SER A 145 -10.39 13.84 -4.19
C SER A 145 -10.59 13.24 -2.81
N LYS A 146 -11.84 13.14 -2.36
CA LYS A 146 -12.25 12.46 -1.12
C LYS A 146 -13.34 11.45 -1.49
N LYS A 147 -13.12 10.18 -1.15
CA LYS A 147 -14.02 9.05 -1.43
C LYS A 147 -14.61 8.41 -0.17
N GLY A 148 -14.19 8.86 1.01
CA GLY A 148 -14.70 8.35 2.28
C GLY A 148 -14.20 9.18 3.46
N ASP A 149 -14.80 8.97 4.62
CA ASP A 149 -14.41 9.66 5.85
C ASP A 149 -13.17 9.05 6.49
N PHE A 150 -12.39 9.93 7.11
CA PHE A 150 -11.18 9.58 7.85
C PHE A 150 -11.56 8.96 9.19
N ARG A 151 -10.94 7.83 9.50
CA ARG A 151 -11.16 7.14 10.77
C ARG A 151 -9.83 6.75 11.43
N PRO A 152 -9.82 6.55 12.76
CA PRO A 152 -8.64 6.04 13.44
C PRO A 152 -8.19 4.69 12.85
N GLY A 153 -6.90 4.54 12.58
CA GLY A 153 -6.35 3.36 11.92
C GLY A 153 -6.18 3.49 10.41
N ASP A 154 -6.80 4.48 9.75
CA ASP A 154 -6.48 4.81 8.36
C ASP A 154 -5.02 5.30 8.26
N ILE A 155 -4.40 5.15 7.09
CA ILE A 155 -2.97 5.42 6.88
C ILE A 155 -2.80 6.68 6.05
N LEU A 156 -2.09 7.66 6.61
CA LEU A 156 -1.67 8.87 5.91
C LEU A 156 -0.32 8.63 5.26
N THR A 157 -0.17 9.00 3.99
CA THR A 157 1.12 9.05 3.31
C THR A 157 1.43 10.44 2.79
N LEU A 158 2.69 10.83 2.87
CA LEU A 158 3.21 12.09 2.37
C LEU A 158 4.36 11.84 1.40
N GLU A 159 4.28 12.40 0.20
CA GLU A 159 5.30 12.27 -0.84
C GLU A 159 5.77 13.64 -1.29
N LYS A 160 7.07 13.90 -1.16
CA LYS A 160 7.73 15.18 -1.47
C LYS A 160 6.96 16.39 -0.90
N ALA A 161 6.43 16.22 0.30
CA ALA A 161 5.47 17.13 0.90
C ALA A 161 6.18 18.25 1.64
N LYS A 162 5.89 19.49 1.26
CA LYS A 162 6.40 20.71 1.89
C LYS A 162 5.25 21.47 2.52
N PHE A 163 5.37 21.78 3.79
CA PHE A 163 4.34 22.47 4.55
C PHE A 163 4.82 23.82 5.07
N ASN A 164 3.95 24.82 5.04
CA ASN A 164 4.13 26.10 5.72
C ASN A 164 3.18 26.14 6.92
N ALA A 165 3.70 25.76 8.09
CA ALA A 165 2.91 25.67 9.32
C ALA A 165 3.21 26.83 10.28
N HIS A 166 2.39 26.93 11.31
CA HIS A 166 2.58 27.86 12.41
C HIS A 166 2.91 27.10 13.69
N ASN A 167 3.95 27.53 14.39
CA ASN A 167 4.29 26.95 15.70
C ASN A 167 3.28 27.43 16.78
N LYS A 168 3.46 26.95 18.02
CA LYS A 168 2.59 27.35 19.14
C LYS A 168 2.60 28.86 19.44
N PHE A 169 3.63 29.58 18.98
CA PHE A 169 3.79 31.03 19.12
C PHE A 169 3.37 31.79 17.84
N HIS A 170 2.58 31.15 16.96
CA HIS A 170 2.11 31.70 15.68
C HIS A 170 3.21 32.06 14.67
N GLN A 171 4.47 31.72 14.93
CA GLN A 171 5.56 31.96 13.99
C GLN A 171 5.49 30.94 12.85
N LYS A 172 5.63 31.44 11.63
CA LYS A 172 5.69 30.61 10.42
C LYS A 172 6.98 29.80 10.42
N PHE A 173 6.86 28.52 10.11
CA PHE A 173 7.99 27.66 9.82
C PHE A 173 7.67 26.73 8.66
N VAL A 174 8.71 26.26 8.00
CA VAL A 174 8.61 25.34 6.87
C VAL A 174 9.21 24.02 7.29
N PHE A 175 8.54 22.93 6.92
CA PHE A 175 9.11 21.60 7.11
C PHE A 175 8.80 20.72 5.90
N GLU A 176 9.66 19.74 5.68
CA GLU A 176 9.63 18.84 4.54
C GLU A 176 9.56 17.40 5.05
N THR A 177 8.78 16.56 4.36
CA THR A 177 8.64 15.15 4.68
C THR A 177 8.36 14.35 3.41
N GLY A 178 8.82 13.11 3.36
CA GLY A 178 8.58 12.25 2.21
C GLY A 178 9.48 12.51 0.99
N PHE A 179 10.63 13.18 1.15
CA PHE A 179 11.55 13.50 0.03
C PHE A 179 12.47 12.34 -0.35
N ASP A 180 13.17 11.74 0.61
CA ASP A 180 14.05 10.59 0.35
C ASP A 180 13.24 9.34 0.02
N LYS A 181 12.19 9.11 0.81
CA LYS A 181 11.20 8.07 0.60
C LYS A 181 9.83 8.56 1.08
N PRO A 182 8.73 8.07 0.49
CA PRO A 182 7.39 8.37 0.96
C PRO A 182 7.24 8.10 2.45
N PHE A 183 6.71 9.08 3.16
CA PHE A 183 6.46 9.01 4.59
C PHE A 183 5.08 8.40 4.84
N SER A 184 4.94 7.63 5.92
CA SER A 184 3.66 7.04 6.34
C SER A 184 3.43 7.19 7.85
N ALA A 185 2.17 7.40 8.22
CA ALA A 185 1.72 7.55 9.60
C ALA A 185 0.30 6.97 9.79
N ILE A 186 -0.04 6.59 11.01
CA ILE A 186 -1.37 6.08 11.37
C ILE A 186 -2.23 7.24 11.85
N ILE A 187 -3.41 7.44 11.25
CA ILE A 187 -4.38 8.43 11.68
C ILE A 187 -4.97 7.98 13.01
N THR A 188 -5.02 8.92 13.95
CA THR A 188 -5.67 8.75 15.25
C THR A 188 -7.00 9.48 15.34
N ASP A 189 -7.13 10.58 14.60
CA ASP A 189 -8.31 11.44 14.62
C ASP A 189 -8.26 12.44 13.45
N TRP A 190 -9.44 12.93 13.06
CA TRP A 190 -9.61 14.04 12.13
C TRP A 190 -10.38 15.17 12.80
N ASP A 191 -9.69 16.30 13.03
CA ASP A 191 -10.27 17.48 13.65
C ASP A 191 -11.04 18.28 12.59
N ASN A 192 -12.36 18.03 12.48
CA ASN A 192 -13.23 18.69 11.49
C ASN A 192 -13.19 20.22 11.60
N LYS A 193 -13.00 20.79 12.79
CA LYS A 193 -12.98 22.25 12.97
C LYS A 193 -11.67 22.87 12.49
N LYS A 194 -10.56 22.13 12.60
CA LYS A 194 -9.21 22.60 12.22
C LYS A 194 -8.73 22.07 10.89
N GLU A 195 -9.53 21.21 10.26
CA GLU A 195 -9.19 20.41 9.07
C GLU A 195 -7.80 19.78 9.21
N LYS A 196 -7.61 19.00 10.27
CA LYS A 196 -6.29 18.54 10.69
C LYS A 196 -6.28 17.05 11.02
N PHE A 197 -5.37 16.33 10.38
CA PHE A 197 -5.02 14.97 10.77
C PHE A 197 -4.22 14.98 12.07
N ARG A 198 -4.62 14.15 13.03
CA ARG A 198 -3.76 13.77 14.16
C ARG A 198 -3.24 12.37 13.88
N VAL A 199 -1.93 12.18 13.98
CA VAL A 199 -1.30 10.92 13.58
C VAL A 199 -0.30 10.43 14.60
N ILE A 200 -0.02 9.12 14.54
CA ILE A 200 1.13 8.49 15.19
C ILE A 200 2.15 8.17 14.11
N GLU A 201 3.38 8.59 14.33
CA GLU A 201 4.47 8.46 13.36
C GLU A 201 5.79 8.11 14.03
N LYS A 202 6.71 7.61 13.22
CA LYS A 202 8.13 7.51 13.58
C LYS A 202 8.83 8.84 13.30
N SER A 203 9.45 9.40 14.33
CA SER A 203 10.34 10.55 14.18
C SER A 203 11.57 10.17 13.35
N SER A 204 11.83 10.86 12.24
CA SER A 204 13.00 10.64 11.38
C SER A 204 14.32 10.79 12.15
N ASN A 205 14.39 11.74 13.08
CA ASN A 205 15.63 12.10 13.76
C ASN A 205 15.99 11.16 14.92
N THR A 206 14.98 10.58 15.58
CA THR A 206 15.17 9.83 16.84
C THR A 206 14.72 8.38 16.75
N GLY A 207 13.99 7.99 15.70
CA GLY A 207 13.35 6.69 15.60
C GLY A 207 12.20 6.46 16.60
N LYS A 208 11.93 7.44 17.48
CA LYS A 208 10.88 7.36 18.49
C LYS A 208 9.49 7.53 17.88
N ILE A 209 8.55 6.70 18.31
CA ILE A 209 7.14 6.83 17.95
C ILE A 209 6.50 7.94 18.76
N LYS A 210 5.87 8.88 18.07
CA LYS A 210 5.29 10.10 18.66
C LYS A 210 3.96 10.45 17.99
N GLN A 211 3.22 11.35 18.64
CA GLN A 211 2.07 11.99 18.03
C GLN A 211 2.46 13.29 17.33
N SER A 212 1.87 13.50 16.16
CA SER A 212 2.06 14.68 15.31
C SER A 212 0.73 15.07 14.66
N SER A 213 0.73 16.18 13.91
CA SER A 213 -0.46 16.58 13.16
C SER A 213 -0.13 17.31 11.88
N TYR A 214 -0.94 17.09 10.84
CA TYR A 214 -0.78 17.67 9.51
C TYR A 214 -2.09 18.32 9.06
N ARG A 215 -2.01 19.53 8.52
CA ARG A 215 -3.16 20.21 7.89
C ARG A 215 -2.97 20.23 6.38
N PRO A 216 -3.95 19.76 5.58
CA PRO A 216 -3.88 19.87 4.13
C PRO A 216 -3.73 21.31 3.62
N SER A 217 -4.35 22.27 4.29
CA SER A 217 -4.25 23.70 3.97
C SER A 217 -2.82 24.24 4.00
N ASP A 218 -1.96 23.64 4.82
CA ASP A 218 -0.58 24.09 5.01
C ASP A 218 0.35 23.53 3.91
N LEU A 219 -0.13 22.59 3.09
CA LEU A 219 0.61 21.98 2.00
C LEU A 219 0.92 23.00 0.90
N LYS A 220 2.20 23.15 0.57
CA LYS A 220 2.68 24.01 -0.52
C LYS A 220 3.06 23.24 -1.77
N SER A 221 3.62 22.05 -1.61
CA SER A 221 3.96 21.15 -2.71
C SER A 221 3.93 19.71 -2.24
N GLY A 222 3.85 18.79 -3.19
CA GLY A 222 3.84 17.35 -2.93
C GLY A 222 2.43 16.79 -2.79
N THR A 223 2.36 15.55 -2.29
CA THR A 223 1.10 14.80 -2.24
C THR A 223 0.78 14.33 -0.84
N ILE A 224 -0.50 14.45 -0.46
CA ILE A 224 -1.10 13.77 0.69
C ILE A 224 -2.04 12.70 0.14
N ARG A 225 -1.93 11.48 0.66
CA ARG A 225 -2.92 10.43 0.42
C ARG A 225 -3.36 9.82 1.74
N VAL A 226 -4.60 9.35 1.78
CA VAL A 226 -5.09 8.54 2.88
C VAL A 226 -5.64 7.23 2.33
N PHE A 227 -5.26 6.14 2.98
CA PHE A 227 -5.67 4.79 2.64
C PHE A 227 -6.43 4.15 3.78
N ARG A 228 -7.50 3.45 3.43
CA ARG A 228 -8.09 2.44 4.30
C ARG A 228 -7.41 1.12 4.02
N THR A 229 -6.87 0.48 5.05
CA THR A 229 -6.27 -0.85 4.91
C THR A 229 -7.31 -1.88 4.52
N VAL A 230 -6.96 -2.79 3.62
CA VAL A 230 -7.86 -3.79 3.04
C VAL A 230 -7.26 -5.18 3.15
N GLY A 231 -8.11 -6.20 2.98
CA GLY A 231 -7.72 -7.61 2.98
C GLY A 231 -7.31 -8.08 1.59
N ARG A 232 -6.74 -9.29 1.51
CA ARG A 232 -6.39 -9.92 0.22
C ARG A 232 -7.57 -10.09 -0.72
N ASP A 233 -8.75 -10.36 -0.15
CA ASP A 233 -10.02 -10.49 -0.85
C ASP A 233 -10.41 -9.22 -1.63
N PHE A 234 -9.85 -8.05 -1.29
CA PHE A 234 -10.08 -6.81 -2.03
C PHE A 234 -9.65 -6.91 -3.50
N VAL A 235 -8.61 -7.70 -3.75
CA VAL A 235 -8.06 -7.95 -5.10
C VAL A 235 -8.29 -9.39 -5.55
N GLN A 236 -9.12 -10.16 -4.83
CA GLN A 236 -9.40 -11.58 -5.12
C GLN A 236 -8.15 -12.47 -5.04
N TRP A 237 -7.26 -12.19 -4.08
CA TRP A 237 -6.05 -12.96 -3.76
C TRP A 237 -6.20 -13.77 -2.46
#